data_AF-A0A9D1KVR8-F1
#
_entry.id   AF-A0A9D1KVR8-F1
#
_cell.length_a   1.000
_cell.length_b   1.000
_cell.length_c   1.000
_cell.angle_alpha   90.00
_cell.angle_beta   90.00
_cell.angle_gamma   90.00
#
_symmetry.space_group_name_H-M   'P 1'
#
loop_
_entity.id
_entity.type
_entity.pdbx_description
1 polymer ?
#
loop_
_entity_poly.entity_id
_entity_poly.type
_entity_poly.pdbx_seq_one_letter_code
_entity_poly.pdbx_strand_id
1 'polypeptide(L)'
;MMYRKNRSMRQDSRRCLEVHRKWRIRSMGIFDRFKKKESTDNSAIRVTSVTKGKYVPMNEIPDDVFAGGMLGPCCGVDPEEGKVLAPIDGTVITVADTLHAIGIEGNGVELLIHVGIDTVNMKGDGFSSHIQEGQKVKKGDLLLGMDLDKIKAAGYSPIIITIVTNADSFSNVSFIGAGQMDADTEMIRIEK
;
A
#
# COMPACT_ATOMS: atom_id res chain seq x y z
N MET A 1 38.27 -35.33 84.17
CA MET A 1 39.38 -35.43 83.19
C MET A 1 38.79 -35.87 81.85
N MET A 2 38.96 -35.06 80.80
CA MET A 2 38.28 -35.22 79.50
C MET A 2 38.84 -36.37 78.65
N TYR A 3 37.88 -37.11 78.05
CA TYR A 3 37.77 -37.60 76.66
C TYR A 3 38.99 -38.07 75.83
N ARG A 4 38.82 -39.26 75.22
CA ARG A 4 39.04 -39.51 73.78
C ARG A 4 38.55 -40.91 73.37
N LYS A 5 37.65 -41.00 72.37
CA LYS A 5 37.90 -41.66 71.06
C LYS A 5 36.65 -41.74 70.16
N ASN A 6 36.93 -41.52 68.87
CA ASN A 6 36.21 -41.86 67.63
C ASN A 6 35.42 -43.19 67.70
N ARG A 7 34.42 -43.50 66.87
CA ARG A 7 34.33 -43.37 65.40
C ARG A 7 32.92 -43.87 64.98
N SER A 8 32.48 -43.47 63.77
CA SER A 8 31.72 -44.28 62.81
C SER A 8 30.19 -44.13 62.68
N MET A 9 29.82 -43.97 61.40
CA MET A 9 28.65 -44.48 60.69
C MET A 9 27.25 -43.91 60.95
N ARG A 10 26.79 -43.21 59.90
CA ARG A 10 25.51 -43.40 59.21
C ARG A 10 24.31 -43.66 60.12
N GLN A 11 23.50 -42.63 60.31
CA GLN A 11 22.07 -42.63 59.97
C GLN A 11 21.47 -41.24 60.19
N ASP A 12 20.44 -41.00 59.39
CA ASP A 12 19.26 -40.19 59.68
C ASP A 12 19.24 -38.65 59.60
N SER A 13 18.14 -38.21 59.01
CA SER A 13 17.34 -37.05 59.39
C SER A 13 17.86 -35.61 59.15
N ARG A 14 17.14 -34.97 58.21
CA ARG A 14 16.51 -33.63 58.29
C ARG A 14 17.37 -32.35 58.46
N ARG A 15 17.01 -31.38 57.58
CA ARG A 15 17.19 -29.92 57.63
C ARG A 15 18.64 -29.44 57.41
N CYS A 16 18.91 -28.35 56.69
CA CYS A 16 18.16 -27.13 56.42
C CYS A 16 18.81 -26.40 55.21
N LEU A 17 18.24 -25.26 54.81
CA LEU A 17 18.61 -24.36 53.71
C LEU A 17 17.99 -24.82 52.37
N GLU A 18 17.15 -24.07 51.66
CA GLU A 18 16.88 -22.64 51.71
C GLU A 18 15.54 -22.37 51.02
N VAL A 19 14.85 -21.35 51.52
CA VAL A 19 13.52 -20.91 51.10
C VAL A 19 13.65 -20.13 49.79
N HIS A 20 12.90 -20.50 48.74
CA HIS A 20 11.93 -19.62 48.06
C HIS A 20 11.42 -20.18 46.71
N ARG A 21 10.09 -20.33 46.65
CA ARG A 21 9.18 -20.02 45.53
C ARG A 21 9.74 -20.12 44.09
N LYS A 22 9.28 -21.14 43.35
CA LYS A 22 8.68 -20.89 42.01
C LYS A 22 7.82 -22.08 41.54
N TRP A 23 6.53 -22.00 41.83
CA TRP A 23 5.52 -22.77 41.12
C TRP A 23 5.46 -22.26 39.68
N ARG A 24 5.93 -23.07 38.73
CA ARG A 24 5.72 -22.84 37.30
C ARG A 24 4.30 -23.28 36.95
N ILE A 25 3.36 -22.36 37.17
CA ILE A 25 1.99 -22.45 36.69
C ILE A 25 2.04 -22.54 35.16
N ARG A 26 1.34 -23.54 34.59
CA ARG A 26 0.91 -23.58 33.20
C ARG A 26 0.12 -22.30 32.91
N SER A 27 0.80 -21.27 32.43
CA SER A 27 0.13 -20.13 31.82
C SER A 27 -0.44 -20.62 30.49
N MET A 28 -1.77 -20.77 30.43
CA MET A 28 -2.51 -20.69 29.18
C MET A 28 -1.99 -19.47 28.42
N GLY A 29 -1.41 -19.72 27.25
CA GLY A 29 -0.85 -18.67 26.41
C GLY A 29 -1.90 -17.61 26.11
N ILE A 30 -1.69 -16.41 26.65
CA ILE A 30 -2.39 -15.15 26.32
C ILE A 30 -1.89 -14.62 24.95
N PHE A 31 -1.56 -15.51 24.02
CA PHE A 31 -1.01 -15.17 22.71
C PHE A 31 -1.87 -15.74 21.56
N ASP A 32 -3.17 -15.82 21.79
CA ASP A 32 -4.18 -16.14 20.78
C ASP A 32 -5.26 -15.03 20.74
N ARG A 33 -4.80 -13.77 20.77
CA ARG A 33 -5.69 -12.59 20.80
C ARG A 33 -5.22 -11.40 19.97
N PHE A 34 -4.37 -11.66 18.98
CA PHE A 34 -4.02 -10.70 17.92
C PHE A 34 -4.02 -11.34 16.53
N LYS A 35 -4.94 -12.28 16.30
CA LYS A 35 -5.40 -12.54 14.94
C LYS A 35 -6.34 -11.39 14.58
N LYS A 36 -5.75 -10.30 14.06
CA LYS A 36 -6.46 -9.25 13.34
C LYS A 36 -7.36 -9.99 12.36
N LYS A 37 -8.66 -9.84 12.56
CA LYS A 37 -9.70 -10.42 11.75
C LYS A 37 -9.58 -9.76 10.39
N GLU A 38 -8.73 -10.31 9.52
CA GLU A 38 -8.85 -10.07 8.09
C GLU A 38 -10.24 -10.60 7.74
N SER A 39 -11.18 -9.67 7.62
CA SER A 39 -12.42 -9.92 6.92
C SER A 39 -12.01 -10.31 5.50
N THR A 40 -12.03 -11.62 5.26
CA THR A 40 -12.05 -12.21 3.93
C THR A 40 -13.30 -11.69 3.23
N ASP A 41 -13.18 -10.52 2.61
CA ASP A 41 -14.07 -10.12 1.53
C ASP A 41 -13.48 -10.73 0.26
N ASN A 42 -13.99 -11.90 -0.12
CA ASN A 42 -13.35 -12.80 -1.08
C ASN A 42 -13.64 -12.42 -2.54
N SER A 43 -14.16 -11.22 -2.82
CA SER A 43 -14.59 -10.81 -4.16
C SER A 43 -14.21 -9.38 -4.56
N ALA A 44 -13.71 -8.54 -3.64
CA ALA A 44 -13.39 -7.15 -3.94
C ALA A 44 -11.95 -7.00 -4.48
N ILE A 45 -11.82 -6.33 -5.63
CA ILE A 45 -10.54 -5.90 -6.19
C ILE A 45 -10.09 -4.64 -5.44
N ARG A 46 -8.82 -4.59 -5.06
CA ARG A 46 -8.21 -3.48 -4.30
C ARG A 46 -7.16 -2.80 -5.15
N VAL A 47 -7.26 -1.48 -5.27
CA VAL A 47 -6.33 -0.62 -6.01
C VAL A 47 -5.61 0.26 -4.98
N THR A 48 -4.27 0.20 -4.97
CA THR A 48 -3.45 0.99 -4.04
C THR A 48 -3.03 2.33 -4.63
N SER A 49 -2.48 3.19 -3.79
CA SER A 49 -1.90 4.46 -4.18
C SER A 49 -0.83 4.30 -5.26
N VAL A 50 -0.90 5.12 -6.30
CA VAL A 50 0.09 5.18 -7.37
C VAL A 50 1.38 5.88 -6.94
N THR A 51 1.34 6.61 -5.83
CA THR A 51 2.50 7.34 -5.29
C THR A 51 2.32 7.59 -3.80
N LYS A 52 3.38 7.97 -3.11
CA LYS A 52 3.25 8.52 -1.75
C LYS A 52 2.84 9.98 -1.86
N GLY A 53 1.78 10.38 -1.16
CA GLY A 53 1.28 11.74 -1.30
C GLY A 53 -0.03 12.00 -0.59
N LYS A 54 -0.59 13.19 -0.82
CA LYS A 54 -1.88 13.58 -0.26
C LYS A 54 -3.01 13.14 -1.20
N TYR A 55 -3.97 12.39 -0.69
CA TYR A 55 -5.18 12.02 -1.43
C TYR A 55 -5.99 13.27 -1.82
N VAL A 56 -6.44 13.30 -3.07
CA VAL A 56 -7.28 14.35 -3.65
C VAL A 56 -8.58 13.70 -4.13
N PRO A 57 -9.74 13.98 -3.50
CA PRO A 57 -11.00 13.45 -3.99
C PRO A 57 -11.34 14.06 -5.36
N MET A 58 -12.14 13.35 -6.15
CA MET A 58 -12.50 13.70 -7.52
C MET A 58 -12.92 15.16 -7.70
N ASN A 59 -13.77 15.66 -6.80
CA ASN A 59 -14.31 17.03 -6.81
C ASN A 59 -13.31 18.13 -6.44
N GLU A 60 -12.14 17.77 -5.92
CA GLU A 60 -11.06 18.71 -5.58
C GLU A 60 -9.93 18.70 -6.63
N ILE A 61 -10.04 17.87 -7.67
CA ILE A 61 -9.10 17.88 -8.79
C ILE A 61 -9.30 19.20 -9.57
N PRO A 62 -8.24 20.01 -9.79
CA PRO A 62 -8.35 21.32 -10.44
C PRO A 62 -8.43 21.20 -11.97
N ASP A 63 -9.36 20.39 -12.46
CA ASP A 63 -9.65 20.16 -13.88
C ASP A 63 -11.09 19.62 -14.04
N ASP A 64 -11.90 20.29 -14.87
CA ASP A 64 -13.33 19.98 -15.01
C ASP A 64 -13.59 18.63 -15.72
N VAL A 65 -12.67 18.16 -16.58
CA VAL A 65 -12.83 16.88 -17.29
C VAL A 65 -12.71 15.72 -16.31
N PHE A 66 -11.73 15.80 -15.41
CA PHE A 66 -11.54 14.80 -14.36
C PHE A 66 -12.55 14.96 -13.23
N ALA A 67 -12.78 16.18 -12.73
CA ALA A 67 -13.74 16.42 -11.66
C ALA A 67 -15.18 16.11 -12.07
N GLY A 68 -15.51 16.27 -13.36
CA GLY A 68 -16.80 15.92 -13.94
C GLY A 68 -16.97 14.44 -14.27
N GLY A 69 -15.90 13.62 -14.20
CA GLY A 69 -15.98 12.18 -14.43
C GLY A 69 -16.24 11.76 -15.87
N MET A 70 -15.87 12.60 -16.83
CA MET A 70 -16.15 12.34 -18.24
C MET A 70 -15.48 11.07 -18.78
N LEU A 71 -14.36 10.67 -18.18
CA LEU A 71 -13.60 9.45 -18.52
C LEU A 71 -13.89 8.27 -17.58
N GLY A 72 -14.83 8.44 -16.64
CA GLY A 72 -15.11 7.49 -15.57
C GLY A 72 -14.82 8.09 -14.18
N PRO A 73 -15.26 7.41 -13.12
CA PRO A 73 -14.99 7.85 -11.76
C PRO A 73 -13.49 7.73 -11.45
N CYS A 74 -12.96 8.72 -10.75
CA CYS A 74 -11.53 8.82 -10.50
C CYS A 74 -11.20 9.42 -9.14
N CYS A 75 -9.92 9.39 -8.79
CA CYS A 75 -9.37 10.11 -7.65
C CYS A 75 -7.91 10.47 -7.92
N GLY A 76 -7.42 11.49 -7.24
CA GLY A 76 -6.06 11.99 -7.40
C GLY A 76 -5.18 11.72 -6.17
N VAL A 77 -3.87 11.81 -6.37
CA VAL A 77 -2.87 11.89 -5.31
C VAL A 77 -1.88 12.99 -5.69
N ASP A 78 -1.69 13.97 -4.81
CA ASP A 78 -0.63 14.99 -4.93
C ASP A 78 0.69 14.40 -4.41
N PRO A 79 1.66 14.10 -5.31
CA PRO A 79 2.85 13.34 -4.96
C PRO A 79 3.83 14.12 -4.07
N GLU A 80 4.40 13.43 -3.08
CA GLU A 80 5.60 13.88 -2.37
C GLU A 80 6.90 13.51 -3.09
N GLU A 81 6.86 12.45 -3.89
CA GLU A 81 8.01 11.96 -4.64
C GLU A 81 7.68 11.73 -6.11
N GLY A 82 8.69 11.89 -6.96
CA GLY A 82 8.58 11.75 -8.41
C GLY A 82 8.50 10.30 -8.90
N LYS A 83 7.78 9.42 -8.20
CA LYS A 83 7.61 8.00 -8.59
C LYS A 83 6.15 7.67 -8.76
N VAL A 84 5.87 6.94 -9.85
CA VAL A 84 4.56 6.38 -10.17
C VAL A 84 4.67 4.86 -10.17
N LEU A 85 3.87 4.22 -9.35
CA LEU A 85 3.91 2.80 -9.04
C LEU A 85 2.63 2.12 -9.54
N ALA A 86 2.75 0.82 -9.83
CA ALA A 86 1.62 -0.01 -10.23
C ALA A 86 0.62 -0.14 -9.07
N PRO A 87 -0.64 0.26 -9.25
CA PRO A 87 -1.62 0.20 -8.17
C PRO A 87 -2.28 -1.18 -8.03
N ILE A 88 -2.10 -2.06 -9.03
CA ILE A 88 -2.59 -3.44 -9.07
C ILE A 88 -1.61 -4.34 -9.83
N ASP A 89 -1.74 -5.65 -9.64
CA ASP A 89 -1.13 -6.63 -10.55
C ASP A 89 -1.89 -6.61 -11.89
N GLY A 90 -1.17 -6.55 -13.01
CA GLY A 90 -1.81 -6.42 -14.31
C GLY A 90 -0.85 -6.44 -15.49
N THR A 91 -1.38 -6.05 -16.65
CA THR A 91 -0.63 -5.86 -17.89
C THR A 91 -0.77 -4.40 -18.32
N VAL A 92 0.34 -3.78 -18.70
CA VAL A 92 0.34 -2.46 -19.33
C VAL A 92 -0.28 -2.60 -20.72
N ILE A 93 -1.43 -1.97 -20.94
CA ILE A 93 -2.15 -2.02 -22.21
C ILE A 93 -1.83 -0.84 -23.12
N THR A 94 -1.45 0.30 -22.54
CA THR A 94 -1.01 1.47 -23.30
C THR A 94 -0.04 2.33 -22.51
N VAL A 95 0.90 2.96 -23.19
CA VAL A 95 1.80 4.00 -22.67
C VAL A 95 1.78 5.15 -23.65
N ALA A 96 1.33 6.33 -23.22
CA ALA A 96 1.30 7.49 -24.09
C ALA A 96 2.71 7.90 -24.53
N ASP A 97 2.88 8.36 -25.78
CA ASP A 97 4.19 8.76 -26.32
C ASP A 97 4.89 9.84 -25.47
N THR A 98 4.11 10.76 -24.90
CA THR A 98 4.63 11.82 -24.02
C THR A 98 4.68 11.42 -22.54
N LEU A 99 4.41 10.15 -22.23
CA LEU A 99 4.48 9.53 -20.90
C LEU A 99 3.55 10.12 -19.83
N HIS A 100 2.62 10.99 -20.20
CA HIS A 100 1.64 11.59 -19.29
C HIS A 100 0.51 10.61 -18.89
N ALA A 101 0.36 9.47 -19.56
CA ALA A 101 -0.70 8.53 -19.28
C ALA A 101 -0.27 7.08 -19.49
N ILE A 102 -0.73 6.19 -18.61
CA ILE A 102 -0.46 4.74 -18.63
C ILE A 102 -1.77 4.00 -18.38
N GLY A 103 -2.11 3.06 -19.26
CA GLY A 103 -3.24 2.16 -19.07
C GLY A 103 -2.77 0.81 -18.53
N ILE A 104 -3.44 0.32 -17.48
CA ILE A 104 -3.18 -0.99 -16.87
C ILE A 104 -4.49 -1.76 -16.79
N GLU A 105 -4.48 -2.99 -17.30
CA GLU A 105 -5.58 -3.93 -17.11
C GLU A 105 -5.19 -5.02 -16.11
N GLY A 106 -6.02 -5.24 -15.10
CA GLY A 106 -5.78 -6.26 -14.08
C GLY A 106 -7.07 -6.74 -13.43
N ASN A 107 -7.24 -8.06 -13.31
CA ASN A 107 -8.43 -8.70 -12.73
C ASN A 107 -9.78 -8.30 -13.38
N GLY A 108 -9.74 -7.82 -14.63
CA GLY A 108 -10.88 -7.31 -15.40
C GLY A 108 -11.14 -5.80 -15.24
N VAL A 109 -10.38 -5.10 -14.38
CA VAL A 109 -10.46 -3.65 -14.21
C VAL A 109 -9.49 -2.98 -15.17
N GLU A 110 -9.97 -1.96 -15.86
CA GLU A 110 -9.16 -1.07 -16.68
C GLU A 110 -8.89 0.22 -15.90
N LEU A 111 -7.61 0.46 -15.61
CA LEU A 111 -7.15 1.66 -14.94
C LEU A 111 -6.40 2.55 -15.93
N LEU A 112 -6.75 3.84 -15.94
CA LEU A 112 -5.97 4.87 -16.62
C LEU A 112 -5.31 5.75 -15.56
N ILE A 113 -3.98 5.78 -15.56
CA ILE A 113 -3.16 6.61 -14.68
C ILE A 113 -2.70 7.81 -15.48
N HIS A 114 -3.21 8.99 -15.15
CA HIS A 114 -2.83 10.26 -15.78
C HIS A 114 -1.89 11.02 -14.84
N VAL A 115 -0.69 11.36 -15.30
CA VAL A 115 0.40 11.89 -14.49
C VAL A 115 0.50 13.41 -14.67
N GLY A 116 -0.03 14.15 -13.69
CA GLY A 116 -0.15 15.60 -13.73
C GLY A 116 -1.29 16.08 -14.63
N ILE A 117 -1.69 17.34 -14.52
CA ILE A 117 -2.77 17.94 -15.32
C ILE A 117 -2.14 18.77 -16.45
N ASP A 118 -2.61 18.59 -17.68
CA ASP A 118 -2.09 19.23 -18.90
C ASP A 118 -0.61 18.96 -19.23
N THR A 119 0.02 18.00 -18.57
CA THR A 119 1.43 17.62 -18.75
C THR A 119 1.76 17.00 -20.11
N VAL A 120 0.75 16.60 -20.89
CA VAL A 120 0.90 16.24 -22.31
C VAL A 120 1.65 17.33 -23.09
N ASN A 121 1.46 18.60 -22.71
CA ASN A 121 2.10 19.77 -23.33
C ASN A 121 3.61 19.87 -23.04
N MET A 122 4.12 19.14 -22.03
CA MET A 122 5.55 19.03 -21.75
C MET A 122 6.26 18.08 -22.73
N LYS A 123 5.53 17.36 -23.59
CA LYS A 123 6.08 16.51 -24.66
C LYS A 123 7.12 15.49 -24.16
N GLY A 124 6.91 14.96 -22.96
CA GLY A 124 7.79 13.99 -22.31
C GLY A 124 8.97 14.60 -21.54
N ASP A 125 9.18 15.91 -21.55
CA ASP A 125 10.21 16.52 -20.69
C ASP A 125 9.80 16.40 -19.22
N GLY A 126 10.74 15.94 -18.39
CA GLY A 126 10.50 15.66 -16.98
C GLY A 126 9.89 14.30 -16.69
N PHE A 127 9.73 13.42 -17.69
CA PHE A 127 9.21 12.06 -17.50
C PHE A 127 10.23 11.00 -17.94
N SER A 128 10.21 9.85 -17.27
CA SER A 128 11.10 8.70 -17.55
C SER A 128 10.32 7.40 -17.42
N SER A 129 10.16 6.65 -18.51
CA SER A 129 9.46 5.37 -18.47
C SER A 129 10.37 4.25 -17.96
N HIS A 130 9.81 3.37 -17.13
CA HIS A 130 10.43 2.11 -16.69
C HIS A 130 9.70 0.87 -17.21
N ILE A 131 8.68 1.09 -18.05
CA ILE A 131 7.81 0.05 -18.60
C ILE A 131 7.63 0.21 -20.11
N GLN A 132 7.09 -0.83 -20.73
CA GLN A 132 6.66 -0.84 -22.13
C GLN A 132 5.26 -1.47 -22.25
N GLU A 133 4.56 -1.16 -23.35
CA GLU A 133 3.28 -1.80 -23.65
C GLU A 133 3.42 -3.33 -23.74
N GLY A 134 2.40 -4.04 -23.24
CA GLY A 134 2.39 -5.50 -23.12
C GLY A 134 3.19 -6.07 -21.95
N GLN A 135 3.90 -5.23 -21.18
CA GLN A 135 4.64 -5.67 -19.99
C GLN A 135 3.68 -6.05 -18.86
N LYS A 136 3.96 -7.18 -18.20
CA LYS A 136 3.30 -7.53 -16.93
C LYS A 136 3.96 -6.78 -15.79
N VAL A 137 3.14 -6.20 -14.92
CA VAL A 137 3.55 -5.47 -13.73
C VAL A 137 2.87 -6.05 -12.49
N LYS A 138 3.57 -5.99 -11.38
CA LYS A 138 3.01 -6.29 -10.05
C LYS A 138 2.77 -4.99 -9.31
N LYS A 139 1.79 -5.01 -8.41
CA LYS A 139 1.51 -3.92 -7.50
C LYS A 139 2.79 -3.46 -6.78
N GLY A 140 3.06 -2.17 -6.83
CA GLY A 140 4.25 -1.53 -6.29
C GLY A 140 5.46 -1.49 -7.23
N ASP A 141 5.39 -2.11 -8.42
CA ASP A 141 6.45 -1.96 -9.43
C ASP A 141 6.52 -0.52 -9.93
N LEU A 142 7.74 -0.04 -10.21
CA LEU A 142 7.96 1.30 -10.75
C LEU A 142 7.51 1.35 -12.23
N LEU A 143 6.53 2.20 -12.50
CA LEU A 143 6.03 2.46 -13.85
C LEU A 143 6.80 3.59 -14.50
N LEU A 144 6.87 4.73 -13.80
CA LEU A 144 7.37 5.97 -14.36
C LEU A 144 8.00 6.85 -13.28
N GLY A 145 9.06 7.56 -13.64
CA GLY A 145 9.64 8.64 -12.86
C GLY A 145 9.24 10.00 -13.43
N MET A 146 8.89 10.95 -12.56
CA MET A 146 8.50 12.33 -12.92
C MET A 146 9.34 13.35 -12.14
N ASP A 147 9.71 14.45 -12.80
CA ASP A 147 10.41 15.57 -12.19
C ASP A 147 9.39 16.61 -11.71
N LEU A 148 9.08 16.57 -10.41
CA LEU A 148 8.07 17.44 -9.80
C LEU A 148 8.44 18.93 -9.92
N ASP A 149 9.72 19.27 -9.88
CA ASP A 149 10.18 20.65 -9.98
C ASP A 149 10.01 21.18 -11.39
N LYS A 150 10.33 20.37 -12.42
CA LYS A 150 10.05 20.74 -13.81
C LYS A 150 8.57 20.91 -14.10
N ILE A 151 7.72 20.02 -13.59
CA ILE A 151 6.27 20.10 -13.79
C ILE A 151 5.72 21.40 -13.19
N LYS A 152 6.11 21.70 -11.94
CA LYS A 152 5.71 22.95 -11.27
C LYS A 152 6.27 24.18 -11.98
N ALA A 153 7.52 24.14 -12.44
CA ALA A 153 8.14 25.24 -13.18
C ALA A 153 7.47 25.50 -14.54
N ALA A 154 6.90 24.47 -15.16
CA ALA A 154 6.10 24.58 -16.38
C ALA A 154 4.68 25.11 -16.13
N GLY A 155 4.26 25.27 -14.86
CA GLY A 155 2.93 25.78 -14.49
C GLY A 155 1.84 24.71 -14.44
N TYR A 156 2.21 23.43 -14.43
CA TYR A 156 1.27 22.30 -14.40
C TYR A 156 1.12 21.73 -13.00
N SER A 157 -0.04 21.14 -12.72
CA SER A 157 -0.28 20.41 -11.47
C SER A 157 0.37 19.03 -11.54
N PRO A 158 1.12 18.58 -10.52
CA PRO A 158 1.73 17.24 -10.49
C PRO A 158 0.76 16.14 -10.02
N ILE A 159 -0.50 16.47 -9.70
CA ILE A 159 -1.49 15.50 -9.20
C ILE A 159 -1.60 14.33 -10.17
N ILE A 160 -1.42 13.12 -9.65
CA ILE A 160 -1.57 11.88 -10.42
C ILE A 160 -2.99 11.38 -10.22
N ILE A 161 -3.72 11.19 -11.31
CA ILE A 161 -5.13 10.82 -11.33
C ILE A 161 -5.24 9.35 -11.73
N THR A 162 -5.95 8.56 -10.92
CA THR A 162 -6.28 7.17 -11.21
C THR A 162 -7.76 7.08 -11.56
N ILE A 163 -8.06 6.62 -12.77
CA ILE A 163 -9.40 6.56 -13.35
C ILE A 163 -9.76 5.09 -13.56
N VAL A 164 -10.99 4.72 -13.22
CA VAL A 164 -11.54 3.39 -13.56
C VAL A 164 -12.40 3.55 -14.82
N THR A 165 -11.86 3.20 -15.98
CA THR A 165 -12.49 3.49 -17.28
C THR A 165 -13.68 2.60 -17.58
N ASN A 166 -13.69 1.37 -17.05
CA ASN A 166 -14.76 0.39 -17.23
C ASN A 166 -15.62 0.20 -15.97
N ALA A 167 -15.80 1.26 -15.18
CA ALA A 167 -16.53 1.22 -13.90
C ALA A 167 -17.95 0.65 -14.01
N ASP A 168 -18.65 0.87 -15.13
CA ASP A 168 -20.00 0.35 -15.39
C ASP A 168 -20.07 -1.18 -15.48
N SER A 169 -18.92 -1.86 -15.62
CA SER A 169 -18.83 -3.33 -15.65
C SER A 169 -18.85 -3.96 -14.24
N PHE A 170 -18.91 -3.14 -13.19
CA PHE A 170 -18.81 -3.55 -11.80
C PHE A 170 -20.07 -3.17 -11.01
N SER A 171 -20.37 -3.92 -9.96
CA SER A 171 -21.54 -3.66 -9.12
C SER A 171 -21.36 -2.40 -8.25
N ASN A 172 -20.13 -2.12 -7.82
CA ASN A 172 -19.79 -0.95 -7.02
C ASN A 172 -18.30 -0.58 -7.16
N VAL A 173 -18.01 0.72 -7.27
CA VAL A 173 -16.65 1.29 -7.23
C VAL A 173 -16.60 2.33 -6.12
N SER A 174 -15.91 2.01 -5.04
CA SER A 174 -15.81 2.85 -3.84
C SER A 174 -14.42 3.47 -3.70
N PHE A 175 -14.39 4.80 -3.58
CA PHE A 175 -13.18 5.59 -3.37
C PHE A 175 -13.00 5.83 -1.87
N ILE A 176 -12.02 5.14 -1.27
CA ILE A 176 -11.86 5.04 0.19
C ILE A 176 -10.60 5.76 0.71
N GLY A 177 -9.81 6.36 -0.18
CA GLY A 177 -8.61 7.12 0.19
C GLY A 177 -8.94 8.38 1.00
N ALA A 178 -8.03 8.77 1.89
CA ALA A 178 -8.17 10.00 2.68
C ALA A 178 -6.82 10.46 3.24
N GLY A 179 -6.62 11.78 3.30
CA GLY A 179 -5.46 12.37 3.97
C GLY A 179 -4.14 11.99 3.31
N GLN A 180 -3.15 11.60 4.11
CA GLN A 180 -1.84 11.16 3.63
C GLN A 180 -1.88 9.67 3.26
N MET A 181 -1.35 9.34 2.08
CA MET A 181 -1.30 7.99 1.53
C MET A 181 0.15 7.55 1.34
N ASP A 182 0.45 6.32 1.75
CA ASP A 182 1.65 5.60 1.33
C ASP A 182 1.35 4.80 0.06
N ALA A 183 2.39 4.41 -0.69
CA ALA A 183 2.29 3.69 -1.96
C ALA A 183 1.52 2.36 -1.90
N ASP A 184 1.44 1.73 -0.72
CA ASP A 184 0.74 0.46 -0.51
C ASP A 184 -0.68 0.64 0.07
N THR A 185 -1.09 1.88 0.34
CA THR A 185 -2.39 2.19 0.93
C THR A 185 -3.50 2.04 -0.11
N GLU A 186 -4.58 1.34 0.24
CA GLU A 186 -5.74 1.15 -0.63
C GLU A 186 -6.52 2.46 -0.80
N MET A 187 -6.80 2.84 -2.05
CA MET A 187 -7.56 4.05 -2.38
C MET A 187 -8.87 3.76 -3.12
N ILE A 188 -8.96 2.64 -3.86
CA ILE A 188 -10.21 2.22 -4.54
C ILE A 188 -10.50 0.75 -4.20
N ARG A 189 -11.76 0.46 -3.93
CA ARG A 189 -12.31 -0.88 -3.76
C ARG A 189 -13.40 -1.11 -4.81
N ILE A 190 -13.30 -2.22 -5.54
CA ILE A 190 -14.19 -2.55 -6.66
C ILE A 190 -14.85 -3.89 -6.38
N GLU A 191 -16.17 -3.94 -6.42
CA GLU A 191 -16.98 -5.15 -6.23
C GLU A 191 -17.49 -5.65 -7.59
N LYS A 192 -17.38 -6.96 -7.82
CA LYS A 192 -17.85 -7.61 -9.06
C LYS A 192 -19.36 -7.82 -9.07
#